data_AF-A0AAW2Z8M3-F1
#
_entry.id   AF-A0AAW2Z8M3-F1
#
_cell.length_a   1.000
_cell.length_b   1.000
_cell.length_c   1.000
_cell.angle_alpha   90.00
_cell.angle_beta   90.00
_cell.angle_gamma   90.00
#
_symmetry.space_group_name_H-M   'P 1'
#
loop_
_entity.id
_entity.type
_entity.pdbx_description
1 polymer ?
#
loop_
_entity_poly.entity_id
_entity_poly.type
_entity_poly.pdbx_seq_one_letter_code
_entity_poly.pdbx_strand_id
1 'polypeptide(L)'
;MLRGALPRFKSVIRLRSLQQYPTLRTYSIEEKISQDFKKKNNVPKPGEDQEGIVKKQRRLSKVAFDLNSVPPKVKAFSTVAILPAAICSGLLLFSNIEPDLIMNTQLNYTAIMLAMQGAVHFGLALKNELFINPMSVIKSKEDKSDDVPGRKDIDFSKTLWSILPAFIATTSLSLPPFGASLLLAGGFLVLTLYDITSITIGGAPHWFASYRMPFVIMIVVLLVISFLSYSVSMQDNLLKAKTTAMRRELEEPEQGLKAQDYIDEEMEKRLKNLNIRRNVKFELDKLKPDEIEVEEAIKEVSRDVDTQIEKKLTQPYIPNFEEEMKRMDEEFNANKSK
;
A
#
# COMPACT_ATOMS: atom_id res chain seq x y z
N MET A 1 -4.73 37.15 4.38
CA MET A 1 -5.66 37.48 3.28
C MET A 1 -6.01 36.20 2.54
N LEU A 2 -7.18 35.62 2.82
CA LEU A 2 -7.90 34.59 2.02
C LEU A 2 -9.13 34.18 2.84
N ARG A 3 -10.16 35.04 2.81
CA ARG A 3 -11.53 34.72 3.24
C ARG A 3 -12.38 34.85 1.99
N GLY A 4 -12.90 33.75 1.46
CA GLY A 4 -13.66 33.75 0.22
C GLY A 4 -14.65 32.58 0.13
N ALA A 5 -15.92 32.90 0.38
CA ALA A 5 -17.12 32.30 -0.18
C ALA A 5 -17.37 30.78 0.01
N LEU A 6 -18.07 30.43 1.09
CA LEU A 6 -18.95 29.24 1.14
C LEU A 6 -20.40 29.68 0.90
N PRO A 7 -21.16 29.05 -0.02
CA PRO A 7 -22.56 29.39 -0.25
C PRO A 7 -23.45 28.87 0.89
N ARG A 8 -24.29 29.77 1.41
CA ARG A 8 -25.33 29.47 2.42
C ARG A 8 -26.42 28.60 1.79
N PHE A 9 -26.45 27.31 2.13
CA PHE A 9 -27.63 26.47 1.95
C PHE A 9 -28.73 26.94 2.91
N LYS A 10 -29.74 27.63 2.40
CA LYS A 10 -30.99 27.90 3.14
C LYS A 10 -31.83 26.62 3.15
N SER A 11 -31.90 25.99 4.31
CA SER A 11 -32.85 24.94 4.65
C SER A 11 -34.28 25.48 4.61
N VAL A 12 -35.07 25.03 3.62
CA VAL A 12 -36.53 25.18 3.64
C VAL A 12 -37.11 23.89 4.19
N ILE A 13 -37.11 23.77 5.52
CA ILE A 13 -37.90 22.75 6.22
C ILE A 13 -39.26 23.37 6.49
N ARG A 14 -40.22 23.07 5.60
CA ARG A 14 -41.65 23.35 5.81
C ARG A 14 -42.16 22.34 6.86
N LEU A 15 -42.19 22.76 8.12
CA LEU A 15 -42.97 22.08 9.16
C LEU A 15 -44.46 22.30 8.85
N ARG A 16 -45.07 21.33 8.17
CA ARG A 16 -46.54 21.24 8.13
C ARG A 16 -47.03 20.66 9.46
N SER A 17 -47.93 21.42 10.05
CA SER A 17 -48.74 21.15 11.24
C SER A 17 -49.15 19.69 11.41
N LEU A 18 -48.80 19.15 12.59
CA LEU A 18 -49.39 17.96 13.18
C LEU A 18 -50.88 18.22 13.43
N GLN A 19 -51.73 17.73 12.53
CA GLN A 19 -53.18 17.74 12.70
C GLN A 19 -53.63 16.30 12.94
N GLN A 20 -53.98 16.04 14.20
CA GLN A 20 -54.89 15.00 14.72
C GLN A 20 -54.88 13.65 13.98
N TYR A 21 -54.10 12.71 14.51
CA TYR A 21 -54.34 11.28 14.25
C TYR A 21 -55.61 10.83 14.99
N PRO A 22 -56.56 10.13 14.34
CA PRO A 22 -57.60 9.41 15.04
C PRO A 22 -56.95 8.31 15.90
N THR A 23 -57.45 8.15 17.12
CA THR A 23 -57.09 7.07 18.05
C THR A 23 -57.23 5.72 17.35
N LEU A 24 -56.12 5.21 16.83
CA LEU A 24 -55.99 3.85 16.34
C LEU A 24 -56.31 2.91 17.51
N ARG A 25 -57.37 2.10 17.36
CA ARG A 25 -57.56 0.90 18.16
C ARG A 25 -56.25 0.14 18.14
N THR A 26 -55.60 0.04 19.30
CA THR A 26 -54.50 -0.88 19.56
C THR A 26 -55.04 -2.30 19.48
N TYR A 27 -55.25 -2.80 18.26
CA TYR A 27 -55.14 -4.23 18.02
C TYR A 27 -53.67 -4.55 18.24
N SER A 28 -53.40 -5.35 19.27
CA SER A 28 -52.06 -5.77 19.63
C SER A 28 -51.34 -6.27 18.39
N ILE A 29 -50.25 -5.58 18.03
CA ILE A 29 -49.36 -5.95 16.93
C ILE A 29 -48.89 -7.41 17.13
N GLU A 30 -48.84 -7.90 18.36
CA GLU A 30 -48.50 -9.28 18.69
C GLU A 30 -49.51 -10.29 18.16
N GLU A 31 -50.81 -9.96 18.10
CA GLU A 31 -51.84 -10.91 17.66
C GLU A 31 -51.84 -11.07 16.14
N LYS A 32 -51.59 -9.98 15.40
CA LYS A 32 -51.45 -10.01 13.94
C LYS A 32 -50.13 -10.66 13.51
N ILE A 33 -49.03 -10.40 14.22
CA ILE A 33 -47.76 -11.10 14.00
C ILE A 33 -47.90 -12.60 14.33
N SER A 34 -48.62 -12.97 15.40
CA SER A 34 -48.84 -14.38 15.77
C SER A 34 -49.71 -15.13 14.75
N GLN A 35 -50.76 -14.50 14.22
CA GLN A 35 -51.59 -15.11 13.18
C GLN A 35 -50.87 -15.21 11.83
N ASP A 36 -50.08 -14.20 11.43
CA ASP A 36 -49.29 -14.27 10.20
C ASP A 36 -48.10 -15.23 10.33
N PHE A 37 -47.48 -15.36 11.53
CA PHE A 37 -46.49 -16.40 11.81
C PHE A 37 -47.12 -17.80 11.74
N LYS A 38 -48.31 -18.01 12.30
CA LYS A 38 -49.03 -19.30 12.20
C LYS A 38 -49.51 -19.64 10.79
N LYS A 39 -49.77 -18.64 9.95
CA LYS A 39 -50.27 -18.83 8.59
C LYS A 39 -49.16 -18.95 7.53
N LYS A 40 -47.97 -18.37 7.77
CA LYS A 40 -46.79 -18.52 6.88
C LYS A 40 -45.82 -19.59 7.32
N ASN A 41 -45.70 -19.87 8.62
CA ASN A 41 -45.03 -21.06 9.07
C ASN A 41 -46.08 -22.16 9.14
N ASN A 42 -46.20 -22.91 8.04
CA ASN A 42 -46.56 -24.33 8.14
C ASN A 42 -45.62 -24.92 9.19
N VAL A 43 -46.05 -24.94 10.45
CA VAL A 43 -45.34 -25.67 11.51
C VAL A 43 -45.31 -27.10 10.97
N PRO A 44 -44.13 -27.62 10.59
CA PRO A 44 -44.04 -28.94 10.01
C PRO A 44 -44.71 -29.89 10.99
N LYS A 45 -45.66 -30.69 10.48
CA LYS A 45 -46.39 -31.62 11.34
C LYS A 45 -45.35 -32.44 12.12
N PRO A 46 -45.49 -32.63 13.44
CA PRO A 46 -44.60 -33.54 14.16
C PRO A 46 -44.75 -34.93 13.52
N GLY A 47 -43.72 -35.36 12.77
CA GLY A 47 -43.75 -36.54 11.89
C GLY A 47 -43.44 -36.24 10.41
N GLU A 48 -43.33 -34.98 10.00
CA GLU A 48 -42.80 -34.59 8.70
C GLU A 48 -41.26 -34.73 8.75
N ASP A 49 -40.83 -35.79 8.08
CA ASP A 49 -39.51 -36.40 8.04
C ASP A 49 -38.34 -35.41 8.23
N GLN A 50 -37.78 -35.34 9.44
CA GLN A 50 -36.51 -34.62 9.69
C GLN A 50 -35.41 -35.12 8.73
N GLU A 51 -35.50 -36.37 8.30
CA GLU A 51 -34.63 -36.95 7.29
C GLU A 51 -34.73 -36.22 5.94
N GLY A 52 -35.92 -35.72 5.58
CA GLY A 52 -36.15 -34.91 4.39
C GLY A 52 -35.48 -33.54 4.46
N ILE A 53 -35.52 -32.87 5.62
CA ILE A 53 -34.83 -31.58 5.83
C ILE A 53 -33.31 -31.78 5.80
N VAL A 54 -32.80 -32.82 6.47
CA VAL A 54 -31.36 -33.15 6.46
C VAL A 54 -30.90 -33.58 5.06
N LYS A 55 -31.68 -34.36 4.31
CA LYS A 55 -31.40 -34.70 2.91
C LYS A 55 -31.40 -33.46 2.02
N LYS A 56 -32.32 -32.52 2.23
CA LYS A 56 -32.36 -31.24 1.49
C LYS A 56 -31.14 -30.36 1.81
N GLN A 57 -30.74 -30.25 3.07
CA GLN A 57 -29.51 -29.55 3.46
C GLN A 57 -28.24 -30.23 2.90
N ARG A 58 -28.14 -31.56 2.93
CA ARG A 58 -27.01 -32.30 2.33
C ARG A 58 -26.94 -32.15 0.81
N ARG A 59 -28.08 -32.01 0.13
CA ARG A 59 -28.10 -31.70 -1.32
C ARG A 59 -27.64 -30.28 -1.58
N LEU A 60 -28.03 -29.31 -0.75
CA LEU A 60 -27.58 -27.93 -0.87
C LEU A 60 -26.07 -27.77 -0.59
N SER A 61 -25.51 -28.52 0.36
CA SER A 61 -24.06 -28.47 0.63
C SER A 61 -23.22 -29.10 -0.47
N LYS A 62 -23.71 -30.17 -1.13
CA LYS A 62 -23.02 -30.78 -2.28
C LYS A 62 -23.02 -29.90 -3.53
N VAL A 63 -24.00 -29.02 -3.70
CA VAL A 63 -24.08 -28.10 -4.86
C VAL A 63 -23.16 -26.89 -4.70
N ALA A 64 -22.72 -26.57 -3.47
CA ALA A 64 -22.02 -25.33 -3.14
C ALA A 64 -20.60 -25.17 -3.76
N PHE A 65 -20.04 -26.22 -4.38
CA PHE A 65 -18.68 -26.18 -4.95
C PHE A 65 -18.57 -26.79 -6.35
N ASP A 66 -19.67 -26.84 -7.10
CA ASP A 66 -19.57 -27.29 -8.49
C ASP A 66 -19.08 -26.17 -9.42
N LEU A 67 -17.77 -26.12 -9.68
CA LEU A 67 -17.14 -25.21 -10.65
C LEU A 67 -17.65 -25.41 -12.09
N ASN A 68 -18.23 -26.57 -12.41
CA ASN A 68 -18.82 -26.81 -13.73
C ASN A 68 -20.13 -26.06 -13.92
N SER A 69 -20.85 -25.75 -12.83
CA SER A 69 -22.06 -24.92 -12.85
C SER A 69 -21.80 -23.44 -13.20
N VAL A 70 -20.54 -22.98 -13.09
CA VAL A 70 -20.17 -21.60 -13.37
C VAL A 70 -20.08 -21.38 -14.89
N PRO A 71 -20.75 -20.34 -15.44
CA PRO A 71 -20.65 -20.03 -16.86
C PRO A 71 -19.19 -19.84 -17.33
N PRO A 72 -18.77 -20.40 -18.48
CA PRO A 72 -17.38 -20.34 -18.94
C PRO A 72 -16.81 -18.91 -19.05
N LYS A 73 -17.65 -17.95 -19.47
CA LYS A 73 -17.26 -16.54 -19.59
C LYS A 73 -16.90 -15.93 -18.23
N VAL A 74 -17.63 -16.29 -17.18
CA VAL A 74 -17.35 -15.83 -15.81
C VAL A 74 -16.03 -16.44 -15.34
N LYS A 75 -15.80 -17.74 -15.56
CA LYS A 75 -14.52 -18.39 -15.23
C LYS A 75 -13.33 -17.67 -15.89
N ALA A 76 -13.42 -17.42 -17.20
CA ALA A 76 -12.36 -16.73 -17.94
C ALA A 76 -12.07 -15.33 -17.39
N PHE A 77 -13.10 -14.51 -17.16
CA PHE A 77 -12.93 -13.17 -16.60
C PHE A 77 -12.21 -13.18 -15.26
N SER A 78 -12.52 -14.18 -14.44
CA SER A 78 -12.04 -14.27 -13.08
C SER A 78 -10.59 -14.73 -13.00
N THR A 79 -10.21 -15.66 -13.87
CA THR A 79 -8.81 -16.05 -14.06
C THR A 79 -7.98 -14.83 -14.49
N VAL A 80 -8.48 -14.05 -15.45
CA VAL A 80 -7.81 -12.82 -15.89
C VAL A 80 -7.71 -11.79 -14.77
N ALA A 81 -8.74 -11.66 -13.94
CA ALA A 81 -8.75 -10.75 -12.81
C ALA A 81 -7.85 -11.17 -11.62
N ILE A 82 -7.39 -12.43 -11.55
CA ILE A 82 -6.41 -12.86 -10.55
C ILE A 82 -4.98 -12.61 -11.04
N LEU A 83 -4.78 -12.57 -12.36
CA LEU A 83 -3.46 -12.54 -12.98
C LEU A 83 -2.55 -11.41 -12.45
N PRO A 84 -2.98 -10.15 -12.30
CA PRO A 84 -2.10 -9.10 -11.79
C PRO A 84 -1.63 -9.35 -10.36
N ALA A 85 -2.50 -9.87 -9.48
CA ALA A 85 -2.11 -10.25 -8.12
C ALA A 85 -1.11 -11.41 -8.14
N ALA A 86 -1.35 -12.42 -8.98
CA ALA A 86 -0.44 -13.55 -9.13
C ALA A 86 0.94 -13.13 -9.69
N ILE A 87 0.97 -12.21 -10.65
CA ILE A 87 2.21 -11.65 -11.18
C ILE A 87 2.97 -10.89 -10.08
N CYS A 88 2.31 -10.05 -9.29
CA CYS A 88 2.97 -9.33 -8.19
C CYS A 88 3.56 -10.31 -7.15
N SER A 89 2.81 -11.35 -6.78
CA SER A 89 3.32 -12.41 -5.89
C SER A 89 4.52 -13.14 -6.46
N GLY A 90 4.51 -13.45 -7.77
CA GLY A 90 5.65 -14.07 -8.46
C GLY A 90 6.86 -13.14 -8.55
N LEU A 91 6.65 -11.85 -8.83
CA LEU A 91 7.74 -10.86 -8.86
C LEU A 91 8.38 -10.70 -7.48
N LEU A 92 7.61 -10.71 -6.40
CA LEU A 92 8.15 -10.69 -5.03
C LEU A 92 9.00 -11.93 -4.69
N LEU A 93 8.71 -13.08 -5.32
CA LEU A 93 9.46 -14.32 -5.09
C LEU A 93 10.73 -14.42 -5.93
N PHE A 94 10.71 -13.92 -7.16
CA PHE A 94 11.72 -14.26 -8.15
C PHE A 94 12.45 -13.06 -8.77
N SER A 95 12.00 -11.82 -8.54
CA SER A 95 12.60 -10.64 -9.15
C SER A 95 13.47 -9.85 -8.18
N ASN A 96 14.44 -9.11 -8.73
CA ASN A 96 15.26 -8.15 -7.98
C ASN A 96 14.64 -6.73 -7.97
N ILE A 97 13.36 -6.62 -8.29
CA ILE A 97 12.64 -5.33 -8.26
C ILE A 97 12.44 -4.93 -6.80
N GLU A 98 12.42 -3.63 -6.53
CA GLU A 98 12.17 -3.08 -5.20
C GLU A 98 10.88 -3.65 -4.57
N PRO A 99 10.98 -4.37 -3.42
CA PRO A 99 9.84 -5.06 -2.82
C PRO A 99 8.70 -4.11 -2.43
N ASP A 100 9.01 -2.89 -2.00
CA ASP A 100 8.02 -1.88 -1.62
C ASP A 100 7.12 -1.48 -2.81
N LEU A 101 7.71 -1.34 -4.00
CA LEU A 101 6.95 -1.01 -5.21
C LEU A 101 5.97 -2.13 -5.58
N ILE A 102 6.43 -3.39 -5.55
CA ILE A 102 5.58 -4.53 -5.91
C ILE A 102 4.48 -4.73 -4.87
N MET A 103 4.81 -4.66 -3.58
CA MET A 103 3.86 -4.81 -2.49
C MET A 103 2.77 -3.73 -2.55
N ASN A 104 3.16 -2.46 -2.73
CA ASN A 104 2.20 -1.35 -2.89
C ASN A 104 1.30 -1.54 -4.12
N THR A 105 1.86 -2.01 -5.24
CA THR A 105 1.08 -2.30 -6.46
C THR A 105 0.04 -3.39 -6.21
N GLN A 106 0.43 -4.46 -5.52
CA GLN A 106 -0.47 -5.56 -5.18
C GLN A 106 -1.59 -5.14 -4.21
N LEU A 107 -1.25 -4.36 -3.18
CA LEU A 107 -2.23 -3.83 -2.23
C LEU A 107 -3.24 -2.90 -2.91
N ASN A 108 -2.78 -2.01 -3.78
CA ASN A 108 -3.66 -1.15 -4.58
C ASN A 108 -4.58 -1.98 -5.48
N TYR A 109 -4.04 -2.97 -6.18
CA TYR A 109 -4.84 -3.82 -7.06
C TYR A 109 -5.92 -4.61 -6.29
N THR A 110 -5.55 -5.21 -5.16
CA THR A 110 -6.47 -5.98 -4.33
C THR A 110 -7.52 -5.09 -3.66
N ALA A 111 -7.19 -3.85 -3.28
CA ALA A 111 -8.15 -2.85 -2.83
C ALA A 111 -9.16 -2.48 -3.92
N ILE A 112 -8.71 -2.24 -5.15
CA ILE A 112 -9.58 -1.98 -6.31
C ILE A 112 -10.54 -3.17 -6.52
N MET A 113 -10.02 -4.39 -6.47
CA MET A 113 -10.82 -5.61 -6.62
C MET A 113 -11.89 -5.72 -5.53
N LEU A 114 -11.55 -5.46 -4.26
CA LEU A 114 -12.52 -5.49 -3.16
C LEU A 114 -13.61 -4.43 -3.34
N ALA A 115 -13.25 -3.21 -3.76
CA ALA A 115 -14.20 -2.14 -4.05
C ALA A 115 -15.13 -2.49 -5.23
N MET A 116 -14.59 -3.08 -6.31
CA MET A 116 -15.38 -3.57 -7.44
C MET A 116 -16.37 -4.65 -7.02
N GLN A 117 -15.98 -5.55 -6.10
CA GLN A 117 -16.91 -6.54 -5.57
C GLN A 117 -18.06 -5.89 -4.79
N GLY A 118 -17.79 -4.86 -3.98
CA GLY A 118 -18.84 -4.06 -3.33
C GLY A 118 -19.81 -3.41 -4.32
N ALA A 119 -19.29 -2.87 -5.43
CA ALA A 119 -20.11 -2.29 -6.50
C ALA A 119 -21.06 -3.32 -7.14
N VAL A 120 -20.65 -4.59 -7.28
CA VAL A 120 -21.53 -5.67 -7.74
C VAL A 120 -22.71 -5.87 -6.78
N HIS A 121 -22.49 -5.83 -5.46
CA HIS A 121 -23.57 -5.93 -4.47
C HIS A 121 -24.51 -4.73 -4.51
N PHE A 122 -23.97 -3.54 -4.74
CA PHE A 122 -24.79 -2.35 -4.93
C PHE A 122 -25.70 -2.50 -6.15
N GLY A 123 -25.16 -2.98 -7.27
CA GLY A 123 -25.94 -3.27 -8.48
C GLY A 123 -27.02 -4.34 -8.27
N LEU A 124 -26.72 -5.40 -7.51
CA LEU A 124 -27.71 -6.43 -7.15
C LEU A 124 -28.82 -5.88 -6.25
N ALA A 125 -28.48 -5.03 -5.28
CA ALA A 125 -29.44 -4.37 -4.41
C ALA A 125 -30.39 -3.47 -5.23
N LEU A 126 -29.85 -2.65 -6.14
CA LEU A 126 -30.65 -1.80 -7.02
C LEU A 126 -31.54 -2.60 -7.97
N LYS A 127 -31.03 -3.72 -8.55
CA LYS A 127 -31.82 -4.55 -9.46
C LYS A 127 -33.08 -5.09 -8.78
N ASN A 128 -32.96 -5.55 -7.54
CA ASN A 128 -34.08 -6.12 -6.80
C ASN A 128 -35.15 -5.06 -6.50
N GLU A 129 -34.75 -3.81 -6.23
CA GLU A 129 -35.70 -2.72 -6.02
C GLU A 129 -36.35 -2.22 -7.33
N LEU A 130 -35.57 -2.11 -8.41
CA LEU A 130 -36.02 -1.47 -9.65
C LEU A 130 -36.83 -2.41 -10.57
N PHE A 131 -36.46 -3.69 -10.66
CA PHE A 131 -37.03 -4.61 -11.65
C PHE A 131 -38.18 -5.48 -11.12
N ILE A 132 -38.32 -5.65 -9.81
CA ILE A 132 -39.34 -6.54 -9.25
C ILE A 132 -40.74 -5.87 -9.27
N ASN A 133 -40.84 -4.55 -9.47
CA ASN A 133 -42.13 -3.86 -9.37
C ASN A 133 -42.50 -2.80 -10.44
N PRO A 134 -42.10 -2.91 -11.73
CA PRO A 134 -42.52 -1.92 -12.74
C PRO A 134 -44.04 -1.89 -12.96
N MET A 135 -44.74 -3.00 -12.72
CA MET A 135 -46.20 -3.12 -12.90
C MET A 135 -47.04 -2.71 -11.69
N SER A 136 -46.46 -2.63 -10.48
CA SER A 136 -47.19 -2.14 -9.30
C SER A 136 -47.45 -0.63 -9.37
N VAL A 137 -46.57 0.11 -10.04
CA VAL A 137 -46.70 1.56 -10.22
C VAL A 137 -47.84 1.90 -11.18
N ILE A 138 -48.08 1.08 -12.21
CA ILE A 138 -49.09 1.36 -13.25
C ILE A 138 -50.51 1.05 -12.77
N LYS A 139 -50.70 0.06 -11.88
CA LYS A 139 -52.03 -0.27 -11.34
C LYS A 139 -52.48 0.58 -10.15
N SER A 140 -51.61 1.41 -9.56
CA SER A 140 -51.99 2.26 -8.41
C SER A 140 -52.76 3.53 -8.78
N LYS A 141 -53.06 3.78 -10.07
CA LYS A 141 -53.76 4.99 -10.52
C LYS A 141 -55.29 4.89 -10.54
N GLU A 142 -55.88 3.71 -10.48
CA GLU A 142 -57.35 3.55 -10.61
C GLU A 142 -58.08 3.38 -9.28
N ASP A 143 -57.43 2.88 -8.23
CA ASP A 143 -58.05 2.77 -6.92
C ASP A 143 -57.70 3.97 -6.03
N LYS A 144 -58.64 4.92 -5.93
CA LYS A 144 -58.64 6.04 -4.96
C LYS A 144 -58.91 5.57 -3.52
N SER A 145 -58.44 4.38 -3.12
CA SER A 145 -58.41 4.04 -1.70
C SER A 145 -57.14 4.62 -1.10
N ASP A 146 -57.28 5.58 -0.19
CA ASP A 146 -56.19 6.31 0.50
C ASP A 146 -55.21 5.44 1.30
N ASP A 147 -55.36 4.11 1.26
CA ASP A 147 -54.37 3.13 1.74
C ASP A 147 -53.40 2.78 0.60
N VAL A 148 -52.50 3.71 0.28
CA VAL A 148 -51.40 3.47 -0.66
C VAL A 148 -50.55 2.31 -0.12
N PRO A 149 -50.54 1.12 -0.75
CA PRO A 149 -49.77 0.00 -0.26
C PRO A 149 -48.29 0.41 -0.21
N GLY A 150 -47.76 0.35 1.01
CA GLY A 150 -46.53 1.00 1.43
C GLY A 150 -45.42 0.89 0.41
N ARG A 151 -44.92 2.06 0.01
CA ARG A 151 -43.59 2.25 -0.54
C ARG A 151 -42.64 1.46 0.38
N LYS A 152 -42.16 0.31 -0.05
CA LYS A 152 -41.15 -0.41 0.72
C LYS A 152 -39.94 0.51 0.77
N ASP A 153 -39.65 0.99 1.96
CA ASP A 153 -38.46 1.79 2.20
C ASP A 153 -37.26 1.01 1.69
N ILE A 154 -36.36 1.71 1.00
CA ILE A 154 -35.11 1.13 0.53
C ILE A 154 -34.45 0.47 1.74
N ASP A 155 -34.16 -0.84 1.63
CA ASP A 155 -33.47 -1.58 2.68
C ASP A 155 -32.06 -1.00 2.87
N PHE A 156 -31.96 0.02 3.73
CA PHE A 156 -30.72 0.75 3.99
C PHE A 156 -29.59 -0.19 4.39
N SER A 157 -29.92 -1.28 5.08
CA SER A 157 -28.98 -2.35 5.44
C SER A 157 -28.28 -2.95 4.22
N LYS A 158 -29.00 -3.27 3.14
CA LYS A 158 -28.43 -3.82 1.90
C LYS A 158 -27.53 -2.81 1.21
N THR A 159 -27.94 -1.53 1.20
CA THR A 159 -27.10 -0.45 0.67
C THR A 159 -25.82 -0.30 1.47
N LEU A 160 -25.88 -0.35 2.80
CA LEU A 160 -24.71 -0.25 3.66
C LEU A 160 -23.72 -1.40 3.42
N TRP A 161 -24.22 -2.63 3.30
CA TRP A 161 -23.39 -3.81 2.99
C TRP A 161 -22.65 -3.70 1.65
N SER A 162 -23.18 -2.95 0.69
CA SER A 162 -22.52 -2.74 -0.60
C SER A 162 -21.43 -1.66 -0.56
N ILE A 163 -21.51 -0.71 0.37
CA ILE A 163 -20.52 0.36 0.56
C ILE A 163 -19.33 -0.14 1.39
N LEU A 164 -19.59 -1.07 2.31
CA LEU A 164 -18.59 -1.59 3.24
C LEU A 164 -17.29 -2.07 2.58
N PRO A 165 -17.28 -2.84 1.46
CA PRO A 165 -16.05 -3.27 0.81
C PRO A 165 -15.21 -2.10 0.27
N ALA A 166 -15.85 -1.07 -0.29
CA ALA A 166 -15.15 0.12 -0.79
C ALA A 166 -14.53 0.93 0.37
N PHE A 167 -15.24 1.01 1.50
CA PHE A 167 -14.72 1.64 2.71
C PHE A 167 -13.52 0.88 3.29
N ILE A 168 -13.61 -0.45 3.40
CA ILE A 168 -12.50 -1.31 3.85
C ILE A 168 -11.30 -1.18 2.91
N ALA A 169 -11.52 -1.23 1.59
CA ALA A 169 -10.49 -1.05 0.59
C ALA A 169 -9.77 0.29 0.76
N THR A 170 -10.51 1.40 0.85
CA THR A 170 -9.93 2.75 1.01
C THR A 170 -9.15 2.88 2.32
N THR A 171 -9.71 2.36 3.42
CA THR A 171 -9.07 2.40 4.74
C THR A 171 -7.78 1.59 4.76
N SER A 172 -7.75 0.44 4.08
CA SER A 172 -6.56 -0.42 4.01
C SER A 172 -5.36 0.26 3.38
N LEU A 173 -5.56 1.14 2.39
CA LEU A 173 -4.49 1.88 1.74
C LEU A 173 -3.85 2.97 2.62
N SER A 174 -4.48 3.30 3.76
CA SER A 174 -3.92 4.22 4.75
C SER A 174 -3.08 3.51 5.82
N LEU A 175 -3.00 2.18 5.77
CA LEU A 175 -2.28 1.36 6.76
C LEU A 175 -0.91 0.91 6.22
N PRO A 176 0.05 0.60 7.10
CA PRO A 176 1.28 -0.09 6.71
C PRO A 176 0.97 -1.42 6.00
N PRO A 177 1.90 -1.97 5.19
CA PRO A 177 1.64 -3.16 4.37
C PRO A 177 1.03 -4.34 5.11
N PHE A 178 1.49 -4.62 6.34
CA PHE A 178 0.93 -5.67 7.18
C PHE A 178 -0.56 -5.43 7.52
N GLY A 179 -0.89 -4.23 8.01
CA GLY A 179 -2.26 -3.86 8.35
C GLY A 179 -3.18 -3.84 7.12
N ALA A 180 -2.65 -3.33 6.00
CA ALA A 180 -3.36 -3.33 4.72
C ALA A 180 -3.69 -4.76 4.25
N SER A 181 -2.71 -5.66 4.23
CA SER A 181 -2.90 -7.07 3.84
C SER A 181 -3.94 -7.78 4.71
N LEU A 182 -3.86 -7.62 6.04
CA LEU A 182 -4.82 -8.23 6.96
C LEU A 182 -6.23 -7.69 6.77
N LEU A 183 -6.38 -6.37 6.65
CA LEU A 183 -7.68 -5.73 6.49
C LEU A 183 -8.32 -6.09 5.15
N LEU A 184 -7.54 -6.18 4.06
CA LEU A 184 -8.02 -6.64 2.75
C LEU A 184 -8.43 -8.11 2.77
N ALA A 185 -7.60 -8.99 3.33
CA ALA A 185 -7.92 -10.41 3.46
C ALA A 185 -9.20 -10.62 4.29
N GLY A 186 -9.33 -9.92 5.42
CA GLY A 186 -10.55 -9.91 6.24
C GLY A 186 -11.76 -9.38 5.47
N GLY A 187 -11.60 -8.30 4.70
CA GLY A 187 -12.64 -7.74 3.84
C GLY A 187 -13.19 -8.72 2.82
N PHE A 188 -12.30 -9.44 2.11
CA PHE A 188 -12.72 -10.48 1.17
C PHE A 188 -13.43 -11.65 1.86
N LEU A 189 -12.97 -12.08 3.04
CA LEU A 189 -13.61 -13.16 3.81
C LEU A 189 -15.01 -12.77 4.28
N VAL A 190 -15.16 -11.57 4.87
CA VAL A 190 -16.47 -11.05 5.30
C VAL A 190 -17.43 -10.94 4.12
N LEU A 191 -16.95 -10.45 2.97
CA LEU A 191 -17.78 -10.34 1.78
C LEU A 191 -18.20 -11.73 1.24
N THR A 192 -17.33 -12.72 1.34
CA THR A 192 -17.65 -14.10 0.95
C THR A 192 -18.71 -14.72 1.85
N LEU A 193 -18.64 -14.46 3.16
CA LEU A 193 -19.70 -14.87 4.09
C LEU A 193 -21.03 -14.20 3.74
N TYR A 194 -21.00 -12.91 3.41
CA TYR A 194 -22.16 -12.19 2.94
C TYR A 194 -22.75 -12.79 1.64
N ASP A 195 -21.89 -13.19 0.69
CA ASP A 195 -22.31 -13.87 -0.55
C ASP A 195 -23.05 -15.17 -0.27
N ILE A 196 -22.52 -15.99 0.64
CA ILE A 196 -23.14 -17.25 1.04
C ILE A 196 -24.53 -16.98 1.64
N THR A 197 -24.64 -16.01 2.56
CA THR A 197 -25.93 -15.66 3.15
C THR A 197 -26.92 -15.07 2.14
N SER A 198 -26.45 -14.32 1.14
CA SER A 198 -27.30 -13.78 0.09
C SER A 198 -27.88 -14.89 -0.80
N ILE A 199 -27.13 -15.97 -1.02
CA ILE A 199 -27.58 -17.13 -1.79
C ILE A 199 -28.60 -17.94 -1.02
N THR A 200 -28.43 -18.14 0.29
CA THR A 200 -29.40 -18.89 1.10
C THR A 200 -30.76 -18.19 1.15
N ILE A 201 -30.79 -16.86 1.01
CA ILE A 201 -32.02 -16.05 0.92
C ILE A 201 -32.60 -16.02 -0.50
N GLY A 202 -31.89 -16.58 -1.50
CA GLY A 202 -32.30 -16.57 -2.91
C GLY A 202 -32.06 -15.22 -3.62
N GLY A 203 -31.22 -14.35 -3.03
CA GLY A 203 -30.89 -13.04 -3.60
C GLY A 203 -29.85 -13.09 -4.73
N ALA A 204 -29.17 -14.23 -4.93
CA ALA A 204 -28.15 -14.42 -5.95
C ALA A 204 -28.28 -15.79 -6.64
N PRO A 205 -27.78 -15.94 -7.88
CA PRO A 205 -27.76 -17.23 -8.59
C PRO A 205 -26.95 -18.29 -7.84
N HIS A 206 -27.36 -19.56 -7.91
CA HIS A 206 -26.69 -20.66 -7.19
C HIS A 206 -25.20 -20.83 -7.54
N TRP A 207 -24.78 -20.47 -8.75
CA TRP A 207 -23.41 -20.64 -9.24
C TRP A 207 -22.47 -19.56 -8.68
N PHE A 208 -23.03 -18.52 -8.06
CA PHE A 208 -22.27 -17.37 -7.58
C PHE A 208 -21.35 -17.75 -6.41
N ALA A 209 -21.78 -18.57 -5.44
CA ALA A 209 -20.92 -19.04 -4.35
C ALA A 209 -19.78 -19.92 -4.86
N SER A 210 -20.10 -20.91 -5.71
CA SER A 210 -19.13 -21.84 -6.29
C SER A 210 -18.03 -21.11 -7.06
N TYR A 211 -18.37 -19.94 -7.61
CA TYR A 211 -17.42 -19.04 -8.25
C TYR A 211 -16.62 -18.18 -7.24
N ARG A 212 -17.31 -17.54 -6.29
CA ARG A 212 -16.72 -16.55 -5.37
C ARG A 212 -15.74 -17.15 -4.37
N MET A 213 -16.06 -18.31 -3.80
CA MET A 213 -15.23 -19.00 -2.82
C MET A 213 -13.79 -19.24 -3.31
N PRO A 214 -13.56 -19.95 -4.44
CA PRO A 214 -12.20 -20.21 -4.92
C PRO A 214 -11.48 -18.91 -5.30
N PHE A 215 -12.20 -17.94 -5.86
CA PHE A 215 -11.64 -16.64 -6.21
C PHE A 215 -11.07 -15.91 -4.98
N VAL A 216 -11.84 -15.83 -3.89
CA VAL A 216 -11.39 -15.20 -2.66
C VAL A 216 -10.28 -15.98 -1.99
N ILE A 217 -10.38 -17.32 -1.94
CA ILE A 217 -9.30 -18.17 -1.41
C ILE A 217 -7.99 -17.90 -2.15
N MET A 218 -8.02 -17.82 -3.49
CA MET A 218 -6.82 -17.51 -4.27
C MET A 218 -6.25 -16.14 -3.94
N ILE A 219 -7.07 -15.09 -3.84
CA ILE A 219 -6.59 -13.75 -3.47
C ILE A 219 -5.96 -13.74 -2.07
N VAL A 220 -6.62 -14.38 -1.10
CA VAL A 220 -6.10 -14.46 0.28
C VAL A 220 -4.77 -15.20 0.31
N VAL A 221 -4.65 -16.33 -0.40
CA VAL A 221 -3.39 -17.09 -0.51
C VAL A 221 -2.30 -16.23 -1.15
N LEU A 222 -2.60 -15.53 -2.25
CA LEU A 222 -1.64 -14.63 -2.91
C LEU A 222 -1.20 -13.48 -2.01
N LEU A 223 -2.13 -12.85 -1.27
CA LEU A 223 -1.80 -11.82 -0.28
C LEU A 223 -0.89 -12.36 0.83
N VAL A 224 -1.17 -13.56 1.35
CA VAL A 224 -0.34 -14.20 2.38
C VAL A 224 1.06 -14.49 1.85
N ILE A 225 1.18 -15.11 0.67
CA ILE A 225 2.48 -15.38 0.04
C ILE A 225 3.27 -14.10 -0.14
N SER A 226 2.62 -13.05 -0.65
CA SER A 226 3.27 -11.78 -0.95
C SER A 226 3.71 -11.06 0.31
N PHE A 227 2.89 -11.09 1.37
CA PHE A 227 3.25 -10.56 2.66
C PHE A 227 4.45 -11.30 3.28
N LEU A 228 4.48 -12.62 3.20
CA LEU A 228 5.61 -13.42 3.69
C LEU A 228 6.90 -13.10 2.91
N SER A 229 6.84 -13.09 1.57
CA SER A 229 8.00 -12.74 0.72
C SER A 229 8.49 -11.31 0.97
N TYR A 230 7.57 -10.36 1.12
CA TYR A 230 7.88 -8.98 1.48
C TYR A 230 8.58 -8.89 2.84
N SER A 231 8.08 -9.63 3.83
CA SER A 231 8.67 -9.64 5.19
C SER A 231 10.09 -10.18 5.19
N VAL A 232 10.36 -11.26 4.44
CA VAL A 232 11.72 -11.80 4.27
C VAL A 232 12.63 -10.77 3.57
N SER A 233 12.16 -10.18 2.47
CA SER A 233 12.93 -9.19 1.72
C SER A 233 13.28 -7.94 2.56
N MET A 234 12.36 -7.51 3.42
CA MET A 234 12.57 -6.39 4.33
C MET A 234 13.65 -6.70 5.38
N GLN A 235 13.66 -7.93 5.92
CA GLN A 235 14.69 -8.36 6.86
C GLN A 235 16.08 -8.41 6.22
N ASP A 236 16.16 -8.92 4.98
CA ASP A 236 17.43 -8.96 4.24
C ASP A 236 17.98 -7.56 3.96
N ASN A 237 17.11 -6.61 3.58
CA ASN A 237 17.50 -5.23 3.35
C ASN A 237 17.99 -4.55 4.65
N LEU A 238 17.33 -4.81 5.77
CA LEU A 238 17.74 -4.31 7.08
C LEU A 238 19.10 -4.88 7.51
N LEU A 239 19.33 -6.18 7.29
CA LEU A 239 20.60 -6.84 7.59
C LEU A 239 21.73 -6.31 6.72
N LYS A 240 21.48 -6.09 5.42
CA LYS A 240 22.45 -5.46 4.51
C LYS A 240 22.79 -4.04 4.95
N ALA A 241 21.78 -3.23 5.27
CA ALA A 241 22.00 -1.86 5.75
C ALA A 241 22.85 -1.83 7.04
N LYS A 242 22.54 -2.70 8.01
CA LYS A 242 23.32 -2.83 9.25
C LYS A 242 24.76 -3.29 8.98
N THR A 243 24.94 -4.25 8.08
CA THR A 243 26.27 -4.76 7.70
C THR A 243 27.10 -3.69 7.01
N THR A 244 26.50 -2.89 6.11
CA THR A 244 27.17 -1.76 5.47
C THR A 244 27.53 -0.67 6.48
N ALA A 245 26.66 -0.39 7.45
CA ALA A 245 26.96 0.57 8.52
C ALA A 245 28.16 0.11 9.37
N MET A 246 28.15 -1.14 9.85
CA MET A 246 29.29 -1.70 10.61
C MET A 246 30.59 -1.73 9.79
N ARG A 247 30.50 -1.99 8.49
CA ARG A 247 31.66 -1.95 7.60
C ARG A 247 32.23 -0.54 7.48
N ARG A 248 31.38 0.49 7.37
CA ARG A 248 31.83 1.89 7.35
C ARG A 248 32.48 2.29 8.67
N GLU A 249 31.88 1.90 9.80
CA GLU A 249 32.45 2.14 11.13
C GLU A 249 33.81 1.45 11.34
N LEU A 250 34.08 0.33 10.66
CA LEU A 250 35.38 -0.35 10.68
C LEU A 250 36.39 0.25 9.69
N GLU A 251 35.94 0.78 8.55
CA GLU A 251 36.80 1.41 7.55
C GLU A 251 37.21 2.84 7.93
N GLU A 252 36.36 3.59 8.64
CA GLU A 252 36.67 4.94 9.16
C GLU A 252 37.93 5.02 10.04
N PRO A 253 38.15 4.14 11.04
CA PRO A 253 39.37 4.17 11.85
C PRO A 253 40.62 3.76 11.04
N GLU A 254 40.50 2.87 10.06
CA GLU A 254 41.62 2.58 9.15
C GLU A 254 41.98 3.79 8.27
N GLN A 255 40.98 4.51 7.77
CA GLN A 255 41.21 5.74 7.02
C GLN A 255 41.79 6.84 7.91
N GLY A 256 41.34 6.92 9.17
CA GLY A 256 41.92 7.79 10.19
C GLY A 256 43.39 7.46 10.48
N LEU A 257 43.73 6.18 10.68
CA LEU A 257 45.13 5.76 10.88
C LEU A 257 46.00 6.04 9.65
N LYS A 258 45.53 5.73 8.44
CA LYS A 258 46.29 6.01 7.21
C LYS A 258 46.49 7.51 6.99
N ALA A 259 45.51 8.34 7.35
CA ALA A 259 45.65 9.79 7.31
C ALA A 259 46.68 10.29 8.35
N GLN A 260 46.70 9.68 9.54
CA GLN A 260 47.68 9.99 10.58
C GLN A 260 49.10 9.61 10.15
N ASP A 261 49.31 8.40 9.62
CA ASP A 261 50.60 7.92 9.12
C ASP A 261 51.15 8.84 8.00
N TYR A 262 50.28 9.31 7.10
CA TYR A 262 50.64 10.25 6.06
C TYR A 262 51.06 11.63 6.62
N ILE A 263 50.34 12.13 7.64
CA ILE A 263 50.69 13.40 8.31
C ILE A 263 52.04 13.28 9.02
N ASP A 264 52.30 12.16 9.69
CA ASP A 264 53.56 11.92 10.39
C ASP A 264 54.74 11.81 9.42
N GLU A 265 54.59 11.10 8.29
CA GLU A 265 55.63 11.01 7.26
C GLU A 265 55.94 12.38 6.61
N GLU A 266 54.91 13.19 6.36
CA GLU A 266 55.07 14.54 5.81
C GLU A 266 55.75 15.49 6.81
N MET A 267 55.40 15.39 8.10
CA MET A 267 56.05 16.15 9.17
C MET A 267 57.52 15.77 9.33
N GLU A 268 57.86 14.48 9.22
CA GLU A 268 59.25 14.01 9.26
C GLU A 268 60.07 14.57 8.08
N LYS A 269 59.51 14.55 6.86
CA LYS A 269 60.13 15.18 5.67
C LYS A 269 60.39 16.67 5.89
N ARG A 270 59.42 17.40 6.46
CA ARG A 270 59.56 18.82 6.78
C ARG A 270 60.65 19.08 7.82
N LEU A 271 60.71 18.27 8.89
CA LEU A 271 61.76 18.37 9.92
C LEU A 271 63.15 18.10 9.33
N LYS A 272 63.28 17.09 8.46
CA LYS A 272 64.55 16.78 7.78
C LYS A 272 65.02 17.93 6.90
N ASN A 273 64.11 18.54 6.13
CA ASN A 273 64.41 19.72 5.33
C ASN A 273 64.81 20.95 6.17
N LEU A 274 64.15 21.17 7.31
CA LEU A 274 64.51 22.25 8.24
C LEU A 274 65.90 22.03 8.86
N ASN A 275 66.26 20.78 9.19
CA ASN A 275 67.58 20.47 9.71
C ASN A 275 68.68 20.70 8.67
N ILE A 276 68.44 20.35 7.40
CA ILE A 276 69.34 20.66 6.28
C ILE A 276 69.54 22.18 6.18
N ARG A 277 68.47 22.97 6.25
CA ARG A 277 68.56 24.44 6.23
C ARG A 277 69.38 25.02 7.38
N ARG A 278 69.21 24.51 8.61
CA ARG A 278 70.04 24.95 9.75
C ARG A 278 71.51 24.61 9.54
N ASN A 279 71.83 23.41 9.06
CA ASN A 279 73.21 23.02 8.77
C ASN A 279 73.83 23.89 7.68
N VAL A 280 73.10 24.18 6.60
CA VAL A 280 73.56 25.09 5.55
C VAL A 280 73.82 26.48 6.11
N LYS A 281 72.89 27.03 6.91
CA LYS A 281 73.07 28.33 7.55
C LYS A 281 74.28 28.36 8.48
N PHE A 282 74.49 27.31 9.27
CA PHE A 282 75.64 27.22 10.18
C PHE A 282 76.98 27.12 9.42
N GLU A 283 77.04 26.41 8.30
CA GLU A 283 78.23 26.38 7.44
C GLU A 283 78.47 27.73 6.75
N LEU A 284 77.41 28.44 6.37
CA LEU A 284 77.49 29.80 5.85
C LEU A 284 78.04 30.80 6.88
N ASP A 285 77.58 30.73 8.13
CA ASP A 285 78.05 31.59 9.22
C ASP A 285 79.54 31.36 9.57
N LYS A 286 80.14 30.23 9.15
CA LYS A 286 81.59 29.97 9.29
C LYS A 286 82.44 30.63 8.21
N LEU A 287 81.85 31.01 7.07
CA LEU A 287 82.58 31.71 6.02
C LEU A 287 82.80 33.16 6.46
N LYS A 288 84.07 33.59 6.53
CA LYS A 288 84.44 34.94 6.94
C LYS A 288 83.90 35.98 5.94
N PRO A 289 83.35 37.12 6.41
CA PRO A 289 82.66 38.10 5.59
C PRO A 289 83.61 39.07 4.85
N ASP A 290 84.67 38.56 4.24
CA ASP A 290 85.65 39.40 3.53
C ASP A 290 85.36 39.53 2.02
N GLU A 291 84.26 38.95 1.52
CA GLU A 291 83.82 39.09 0.12
C GLU A 291 82.34 39.52 0.04
N ILE A 292 82.13 40.79 -0.30
CA ILE A 292 80.82 41.46 -0.44
C ILE A 292 79.93 40.78 -1.51
N GLU A 293 80.49 40.01 -2.44
CA GLU A 293 79.74 39.28 -3.47
C GLU A 293 78.92 38.10 -2.92
N VAL A 294 79.30 37.55 -1.76
CA VAL A 294 78.61 36.38 -1.20
C VAL A 294 77.26 36.77 -0.58
N GLU A 295 77.14 37.96 0.00
CA GLU A 295 75.91 38.42 0.65
C GLU A 295 74.78 38.72 -0.38
N GLU A 296 75.16 39.20 -1.57
CA GLU A 296 74.22 39.41 -2.68
C GLU A 296 73.73 38.08 -3.27
N ALA A 297 74.64 37.12 -3.49
CA ALA A 297 74.28 35.79 -3.96
C ALA A 297 73.35 35.05 -2.97
N ILE A 298 73.56 35.20 -1.66
CA ILE A 298 72.68 34.61 -0.64
C ILE A 298 71.29 35.25 -0.66
N LYS A 299 71.19 36.57 -0.82
CA LYS A 299 69.91 37.27 -0.93
C LYS A 299 69.12 36.84 -2.17
N GLU A 300 69.81 36.62 -3.29
CA GLU A 300 69.18 36.17 -4.54
C GLU A 300 68.66 34.73 -4.41
N VAL A 301 69.47 33.82 -3.86
CA VAL A 301 69.04 32.43 -3.60
C VAL A 301 67.91 32.35 -2.58
N SER A 302 67.94 33.16 -1.52
CA SER A 302 66.86 33.19 -0.52
C SER A 302 65.55 33.70 -1.13
N ARG A 303 65.60 34.72 -2.00
CA ARG A 303 64.41 35.22 -2.73
C ARG A 303 63.81 34.15 -3.61
N ASP A 304 64.63 33.42 -4.36
CA ASP A 304 64.14 32.43 -5.31
C ASP A 304 63.48 31.25 -4.60
N VAL A 305 64.03 30.84 -3.46
CA VAL A 305 63.44 29.80 -2.60
C VAL A 305 62.11 30.24 -1.99
N ASP A 306 62.02 31.46 -1.47
CA ASP A 306 60.77 31.98 -0.90
C ASP A 306 59.69 32.14 -1.97
N THR A 307 60.05 32.57 -3.18
CA THR A 307 59.13 32.68 -4.32
C THR A 307 58.61 31.30 -4.75
N GLN A 308 59.44 30.26 -4.77
CA GLN A 308 59.00 28.90 -5.07
C GLN A 308 58.10 28.31 -3.98
N ILE A 309 58.32 28.66 -2.72
CA ILE A 309 57.49 28.23 -1.58
C ILE A 309 56.12 28.92 -1.65
N GLU A 310 56.09 30.23 -1.87
CA GLU A 310 54.85 30.98 -1.99
C GLU A 310 54.02 30.44 -3.16
N LYS A 311 54.65 30.18 -4.32
CA LYS A 311 53.97 29.60 -5.49
C LYS A 311 53.39 28.20 -5.22
N LYS A 312 54.04 27.38 -4.39
CA LYS A 312 53.51 26.06 -3.97
C LYS A 312 52.43 26.16 -2.90
N LEU A 313 52.47 27.16 -2.02
CA LEU A 313 51.46 27.37 -0.97
C LEU A 313 50.21 28.08 -1.49
N THR A 314 50.33 28.95 -2.49
CA THR A 314 49.20 29.64 -3.12
C THR A 314 48.55 28.84 -4.24
N GLN A 315 49.17 27.75 -4.72
CA GLN A 315 48.44 26.79 -5.55
C GLN A 315 47.45 26.07 -4.63
N PRO A 316 46.14 26.32 -4.77
CA PRO A 316 45.17 25.62 -3.95
C PRO A 316 45.30 24.13 -4.31
N TYR A 317 45.54 23.29 -3.30
CA TYR A 317 45.42 21.84 -3.44
C TYR A 317 43.94 21.53 -3.64
N ILE A 318 43.47 21.80 -4.86
CA ILE A 318 42.23 21.27 -5.40
C ILE A 318 42.72 20.01 -6.10
N PRO A 319 42.69 18.82 -5.46
CA PRO A 319 42.73 17.59 -6.25
C PRO A 319 41.67 17.78 -7.33
N ASN A 320 42.00 17.46 -8.58
CA ASN A 320 41.21 17.80 -9.77
C ASN A 320 39.80 17.18 -9.68
N PHE A 321 38.95 17.78 -8.87
CA PHE A 321 37.70 17.23 -8.37
C PHE A 321 36.71 17.05 -9.52
N GLU A 322 36.90 17.85 -10.57
CA GLU A 322 36.17 17.78 -11.82
C GLU A 322 36.57 16.56 -12.66
N GLU A 323 37.86 16.19 -12.69
CA GLU A 323 38.31 14.93 -13.31
C GLU A 323 37.90 13.70 -12.49
N GLU A 324 37.93 13.80 -11.17
CA GLU A 324 37.55 12.72 -10.26
C GLU A 324 36.04 12.47 -10.28
N MET A 325 35.21 13.53 -10.31
CA MET A 325 33.76 13.41 -10.54
C MET A 325 33.45 12.83 -11.93
N LYS A 326 34.16 13.25 -12.98
CA LYS A 326 33.97 12.66 -14.32
C LYS A 326 34.26 11.17 -14.35
N ARG A 327 35.33 10.72 -13.68
CA ARG A 327 35.64 9.28 -13.58
C ARG A 327 34.55 8.51 -12.83
N MET A 328 34.04 9.06 -11.72
CA MET A 328 32.96 8.41 -10.96
C MET A 328 31.67 8.31 -11.78
N ASP A 329 31.30 9.34 -12.54
CA ASP A 329 30.12 9.30 -13.42
C ASP A 329 30.29 8.30 -14.57
N GLU A 330 31.50 8.20 -15.15
CA GLU A 330 31.80 7.19 -16.18
C GLU A 330 31.72 5.76 -15.64
N GLU A 331 32.27 5.48 -14.46
CA GLU A 331 32.17 4.16 -13.81
C GLU A 331 30.73 3.81 -13.41
N PHE A 332 29.97 4.77 -12.89
CA PHE A 332 28.56 4.57 -12.53
C PHE A 332 27.70 4.22 -13.74
N ASN A 333 27.90 4.91 -14.87
CA ASN A 333 27.19 4.62 -16.11
C ASN A 333 27.62 3.28 -16.73
N ALA A 334 28.90 2.92 -16.67
CA ALA A 334 29.39 1.65 -17.17
C ALA A 334 28.77 0.46 -16.41
N ASN A 335 28.64 0.53 -15.08
CA ASN A 335 28.01 -0.52 -14.27
C ASN A 335 26.50 -0.63 -14.45
N LYS A 336 25.81 0.43 -14.87
CA LYS A 336 24.37 0.39 -15.16
C LYS A 336 24.02 -0.31 -16.49
N SER A 337 25.02 -0.47 -17.36
CA SER A 337 24.89 -1.11 -18.68
C SER A 337 25.19 -2.62 -18.68
N LYS A 338 25.68 -3.16 -17.56
CA LYS A 338 25.86 -4.60 -17.32
C LYS A 338 24.72 -5.13 -16.48
#